data_AF-A0A4U7D7V1-F1
#
_entry.id   AF-A0A4U7D7V1-F1
#
_cell.length_a   1.000
_cell.length_b   1.000
_cell.length_c   1.000
_cell.angle_alpha   90.00
_cell.angle_beta   90.00
_cell.angle_gamma   90.00
#
_symmetry.space_group_name_H-M   'P 1'
#
loop_
_entity.id
_entity.type
_entity.pdbx_description
1 polymer ?
#
loop_
_entity_poly.entity_id
_entity_poly.type
_entity_poly.pdbx_seq_one_letter_code
_entity_poly.pdbx_strand_id
1 'polypeptide(L)'
;MTTEVRVGGVGMTPFESDSGRSLTDLAATAAERALDDAAVDLNDVDALHFGNALAEALDESAGLANALAAALGLDGASADRIENTSATGASAFHRGVDRIERGEADAALVVGAEKMSAGDTRSVTEAISRLVHRREYAQGITLPSFGGLAAGAYLDRHDAPREALAAVAAKNHANAVDNPVAQFRKSIDVEDALDSPVVAAPLRLYDCCPMSDGAAAVVLTRAGDADADAATADTGHPPAPRVAGVASATGTHAVAERPDPLSIDSVRTAGERVFDRAGIRPDDVDVACIHDAFTVLELIELEELGFYDAGTAWEATLDGDTALDGDLPVNPGGGLKARGHPLGATGLSQIVELVWQLRGDLPAGRRVDGAETAFAINVAGFGNNSVCTVLRA
;
A
#
# COMPACT_ATOMS: atom_id res chain seq x y z
N MET A 1 -29.01 8.50 5.21
CA MET A 1 -27.83 9.29 4.77
C MET A 1 -26.63 8.43 5.10
N THR A 2 -25.80 8.11 4.11
CA THR A 2 -24.53 7.40 4.34
C THR A 2 -23.59 8.38 5.02
N THR A 3 -23.04 8.00 6.17
CA THR A 3 -22.04 8.77 6.89
C THR A 3 -20.82 8.91 5.99
N GLU A 4 -20.42 10.15 5.68
CA GLU A 4 -19.23 10.41 4.88
C GLU A 4 -17.98 10.31 5.77
N VAL A 5 -16.96 9.59 5.29
CA VAL A 5 -15.67 9.38 5.98
C VAL A 5 -14.59 10.19 5.29
N ARG A 6 -13.77 10.91 6.06
CA ARG A 6 -12.62 11.66 5.58
C ARG A 6 -11.33 11.15 6.20
N VAL A 7 -10.22 11.33 5.48
CA VAL A 7 -8.87 11.12 6.01
C VAL A 7 -8.41 12.45 6.62
N GLY A 8 -8.73 12.64 7.91
CA GLY A 8 -8.51 13.88 8.66
C GLY A 8 -7.03 14.21 8.82
N GLY A 9 -6.18 13.20 9.06
CA GLY A 9 -4.74 13.41 9.08
C GLY A 9 -3.93 12.16 8.75
N VAL A 10 -2.66 12.39 8.40
CA VAL A 10 -1.74 11.35 7.91
C VAL A 10 -0.36 11.46 8.56
N GLY A 11 0.27 10.31 8.81
CA GLY A 11 1.60 10.25 9.41
C GLY A 11 2.37 9.05 8.88
N MET A 12 3.67 9.22 8.64
CA MET A 12 4.54 8.14 8.15
C MET A 12 5.96 8.31 8.66
N THR A 13 6.61 7.22 9.06
CA THR A 13 8.06 7.20 9.34
C THR A 13 8.84 7.03 8.04
N PRO A 14 10.12 7.41 7.99
CA PRO A 14 11.01 6.87 6.97
C PRO A 14 10.98 5.34 6.99
N PHE A 15 11.03 4.74 5.80
CA PHE A 15 11.21 3.30 5.66
C PHE A 15 12.70 3.02 5.54
N GLU A 16 13.17 2.03 6.29
CA GLU A 16 14.60 1.77 6.47
C GLU A 16 14.86 0.26 6.42
N SER A 17 16.05 -0.15 5.98
CA SER A 17 16.43 -1.57 6.05
C SER A 17 16.60 -2.07 7.49
N ASP A 18 16.98 -1.15 8.38
CA ASP A 18 17.00 -1.34 9.82
C ASP A 18 16.86 0.03 10.49
N SER A 19 15.75 0.23 11.19
CA SER A 19 15.46 1.50 11.87
C SER A 19 16.21 1.68 13.19
N GLY A 20 16.71 0.58 13.79
CA GLY A 20 17.21 0.59 15.18
C GLY A 20 16.16 0.94 16.26
N ARG A 21 14.88 1.10 15.87
CA ARG A 21 13.76 1.46 16.74
C ARG A 21 12.89 0.24 17.01
N SER A 22 12.14 0.24 18.13
CA SER A 22 11.15 -0.80 18.39
C SER A 22 9.93 -0.66 17.46
N LEU A 23 9.20 -1.75 17.25
CA LEU A 23 7.95 -1.73 16.47
C LEU A 23 6.94 -0.73 17.05
N THR A 24 6.80 -0.72 18.38
CA THR A 24 5.89 0.20 19.08
C THR A 24 6.32 1.65 18.92
N ASP A 25 7.62 1.97 18.96
CA ASP A 25 8.10 3.33 18.74
C ASP A 25 7.81 3.81 17.32
N LEU A 26 8.01 2.95 16.31
CA LEU A 26 7.68 3.25 14.92
C LEU A 26 6.18 3.56 14.79
N ALA A 27 5.33 2.68 15.32
CA ALA A 27 3.89 2.82 15.29
C ALA A 27 3.41 4.09 16.02
N ALA A 28 3.91 4.36 17.22
CA ALA A 28 3.56 5.55 18.00
C ALA A 28 3.95 6.84 17.28
N THR A 29 5.16 6.92 16.69
CA THR A 29 5.56 8.10 15.93
C THR A 29 4.71 8.35 14.68
N ALA A 30 4.29 7.30 13.97
CA ALA A 30 3.37 7.48 12.84
C ALA A 30 2.00 7.99 13.34
N ALA A 31 1.49 7.43 14.44
CA ALA A 31 0.23 7.82 15.05
C ALA A 31 0.23 9.28 15.53
N GLU A 32 1.26 9.69 16.27
CA GLU A 32 1.45 11.07 16.75
C GLU A 32 1.44 12.06 15.58
N ARG A 33 2.19 11.76 14.50
CA ARG A 33 2.20 12.59 13.28
C ARG A 33 0.82 12.71 12.63
N ALA A 34 0.06 11.62 12.59
CA ALA A 34 -1.27 11.62 12.00
C ALA A 34 -2.30 12.39 12.86
N LEU A 35 -2.19 12.31 14.19
CA LEU A 35 -3.01 13.07 15.13
C LEU A 35 -2.70 14.57 15.06
N ASP A 36 -1.42 14.92 15.02
CA ASP A 36 -0.95 16.31 14.84
C ASP A 36 -1.45 16.88 13.50
N ASP A 37 -1.34 16.12 12.41
CA ASP A 37 -1.83 16.51 11.07
C ASP A 37 -3.36 16.66 11.01
N ALA A 38 -4.08 15.89 11.83
CA ALA A 38 -5.54 15.96 11.93
C ALA A 38 -6.05 17.06 12.87
N ALA A 39 -5.17 17.63 13.71
CA ALA A 39 -5.54 18.44 14.87
C ALA A 39 -6.61 17.77 15.77
N VAL A 40 -6.49 16.44 15.98
CA VAL A 40 -7.38 15.63 16.82
C VAL A 40 -6.69 15.29 18.13
N ASP A 41 -7.32 15.60 19.27
CA ASP A 41 -6.83 15.19 20.57
C ASP A 41 -6.94 13.66 20.71
N LEU A 42 -5.93 13.04 21.31
CA LEU A 42 -5.93 11.59 21.55
C LEU A 42 -7.17 11.12 22.33
N ASN A 43 -7.71 11.95 23.23
CA ASN A 43 -8.90 11.64 24.02
C ASN A 43 -10.19 11.60 23.19
N ASP A 44 -10.18 12.13 21.98
CA ASP A 44 -11.32 12.13 21.07
C ASP A 44 -11.32 10.92 20.12
N VAL A 45 -10.32 10.03 20.21
CA VAL A 45 -10.22 8.81 19.40
C VAL A 45 -11.05 7.68 20.02
N ASP A 46 -12.04 7.16 19.27
CA ASP A 46 -12.94 6.09 19.73
C ASP A 46 -12.41 4.68 19.46
N ALA A 47 -11.54 4.55 18.45
CA ALA A 47 -11.05 3.27 17.96
C ALA A 47 -9.60 3.33 17.46
N LEU A 48 -8.82 2.32 17.84
CA LEU A 48 -7.49 2.02 17.32
C LEU A 48 -7.52 0.72 16.51
N HIS A 49 -7.19 0.81 15.23
CA HIS A 49 -6.99 -0.36 14.36
C HIS A 49 -5.52 -0.52 14.03
N PHE A 50 -4.86 -1.52 14.64
CA PHE A 50 -3.42 -1.74 14.45
C PHE A 50 -3.12 -2.86 13.45
N GLY A 51 -2.55 -2.51 12.30
CA GLY A 51 -2.08 -3.44 11.28
C GLY A 51 -0.64 -3.89 11.51
N ASN A 52 -0.43 -5.19 11.80
CA ASN A 52 0.89 -5.80 11.82
C ASN A 52 0.84 -7.25 11.32
N ALA A 53 1.74 -7.61 10.40
CA ALA A 53 1.74 -8.93 9.78
C ALA A 53 2.71 -9.90 10.46
N LEU A 54 3.96 -9.50 10.72
CA LEU A 54 5.04 -10.44 11.00
C LEU A 54 5.63 -10.41 12.41
N ALA A 55 5.22 -9.50 13.30
CA ALA A 55 5.90 -9.35 14.58
C ALA A 55 5.79 -10.59 15.50
N GLU A 56 4.68 -11.33 15.46
CA GLU A 56 4.58 -12.60 16.20
C GLU A 56 5.55 -13.66 15.68
N ALA A 57 5.90 -13.62 14.39
CA ALA A 57 6.83 -14.57 13.77
C ALA A 57 8.30 -14.14 13.88
N LEU A 58 8.59 -12.83 13.92
CA LEU A 58 9.95 -12.28 13.87
C LEU A 58 10.46 -11.76 15.22
N ASP A 59 9.57 -11.24 16.06
CA ASP A 59 9.89 -10.59 17.34
C ASP A 59 9.19 -11.27 18.52
N GLU A 60 8.50 -12.41 18.27
CA GLU A 60 7.73 -13.18 19.24
C GLU A 60 6.76 -12.32 20.09
N SER A 61 6.34 -11.18 19.52
CA SER A 61 5.61 -10.14 20.22
C SER A 61 4.12 -10.25 19.97
N ALA A 62 3.35 -10.48 21.03
CA ALA A 62 1.90 -10.58 21.02
C ALA A 62 1.23 -9.39 21.74
N GLY A 63 -0.09 -9.26 21.59
CA GLY A 63 -0.85 -8.19 22.27
C GLY A 63 -0.52 -6.78 21.78
N LEU A 64 -0.06 -6.65 20.53
CA LEU A 64 0.53 -5.43 19.99
C LEU A 64 -0.41 -4.22 20.00
N ALA A 65 -1.71 -4.42 19.74
CA ALA A 65 -2.69 -3.34 19.80
C ALA A 65 -2.79 -2.73 21.22
N ASN A 66 -2.73 -3.58 22.26
CA ASN A 66 -2.71 -3.11 23.65
C ASN A 66 -1.40 -2.41 23.99
N ALA A 67 -0.28 -2.91 23.47
CA ALA A 67 1.03 -2.28 23.67
C ALA A 67 1.08 -0.88 23.05
N LEU A 68 0.53 -0.71 21.85
CA LEU A 68 0.44 0.58 21.18
C LEU A 68 -0.52 1.53 21.90
N ALA A 69 -1.72 1.06 22.28
CA ALA A 69 -2.67 1.87 23.05
C ALA A 69 -2.04 2.37 24.36
N ALA A 70 -1.33 1.51 25.09
CA ALA A 70 -0.62 1.87 26.30
C ALA A 70 0.54 2.86 26.05
N ALA A 71 1.28 2.70 24.94
CA ALA A 71 2.37 3.59 24.58
C ALA A 71 1.87 5.01 24.23
N LEU A 72 0.71 5.11 23.59
CA LEU A 72 0.07 6.39 23.28
C LEU A 72 -0.60 7.02 24.50
N GLY A 73 -1.00 6.21 25.51
CA GLY A 73 -1.89 6.66 26.57
C GLY A 73 -3.35 6.78 26.10
N LEU A 74 -3.73 5.95 25.12
CA LEU A 74 -5.06 5.94 24.54
C LEU A 74 -6.03 5.15 25.44
N ASP A 75 -6.61 5.85 26.42
CA ASP A 75 -7.57 5.28 27.36
C ASP A 75 -9.02 5.39 26.84
N GLY A 76 -9.81 4.34 27.01
CA GLY A 76 -11.25 4.33 26.69
C GLY A 76 -11.61 3.95 25.24
N ALA A 77 -10.67 4.08 24.30
CA ALA A 77 -10.85 3.64 22.92
C ALA A 77 -10.93 2.10 22.81
N SER A 78 -11.70 1.62 21.84
CA SER A 78 -11.59 0.22 21.40
C SER A 78 -10.27 0.00 20.67
N ALA A 79 -9.66 -1.20 20.79
CA ALA A 79 -8.41 -1.51 20.11
C ALA A 79 -8.38 -2.95 19.60
N ASP A 80 -7.94 -3.16 18.36
CA ASP A 80 -7.71 -4.48 17.77
C ASP A 80 -6.43 -4.54 16.91
N ARG A 81 -5.96 -5.77 16.69
CA ARG A 81 -4.90 -6.06 15.73
C ARG A 81 -5.52 -6.70 14.50
N ILE A 82 -5.12 -6.22 13.33
CA ILE A 82 -5.53 -6.72 12.03
C ILE A 82 -4.32 -7.34 11.33
N GLU A 83 -4.54 -8.51 10.73
CA GLU A 83 -3.57 -9.19 9.88
C GLU A 83 -4.32 -9.69 8.63
N ASN A 84 -3.79 -9.36 7.48
CA ASN A 84 -4.23 -9.82 6.16
C ASN A 84 -3.03 -9.79 5.21
N THR A 85 -1.93 -10.37 5.67
CA THR A 85 -0.68 -10.52 4.94
C THR A 85 -0.12 -9.16 4.51
N SER A 86 0.40 -9.02 3.29
CA SER A 86 0.83 -7.73 2.74
C SER A 86 -0.31 -6.71 2.57
N ALA A 87 -1.59 -7.12 2.65
CA ALA A 87 -2.75 -6.21 2.64
C ALA A 87 -3.20 -5.75 4.04
N THR A 88 -2.38 -6.01 5.07
CA THR A 88 -2.71 -5.72 6.47
C THR A 88 -3.07 -4.25 6.70
N GLY A 89 -2.24 -3.31 6.21
CA GLY A 89 -2.49 -1.89 6.40
C GLY A 89 -3.78 -1.40 5.74
N ALA A 90 -4.04 -1.80 4.49
CA ALA A 90 -5.29 -1.44 3.82
C ALA A 90 -6.52 -2.13 4.43
N SER A 91 -6.35 -3.31 5.01
CA SER A 91 -7.42 -3.99 5.74
C SER A 91 -7.74 -3.25 7.05
N ALA A 92 -6.72 -2.72 7.74
CA ALA A 92 -6.92 -1.86 8.90
C ALA A 92 -7.64 -0.56 8.54
N PHE A 93 -7.27 0.06 7.42
CA PHE A 93 -7.98 1.20 6.87
C PHE A 93 -9.46 0.89 6.62
N HIS A 94 -9.75 -0.22 5.94
CA HIS A 94 -11.12 -0.67 5.68
C HIS A 94 -11.91 -0.85 6.98
N ARG A 95 -11.32 -1.42 8.05
CA ARG A 95 -11.99 -1.54 9.35
C ARG A 95 -12.32 -0.18 9.99
N GLY A 96 -11.41 0.78 9.90
CA GLY A 96 -11.67 2.13 10.40
C GLY A 96 -12.80 2.84 9.64
N VAL A 97 -12.82 2.72 8.30
CA VAL A 97 -13.91 3.26 7.48
C VAL A 97 -15.25 2.62 7.87
N ASP A 98 -15.29 1.29 7.93
CA ASP A 98 -16.46 0.51 8.35
C ASP A 98 -17.03 0.98 9.71
N ARG A 99 -16.14 1.27 10.67
CA ARG A 99 -16.51 1.67 12.03
C ARG A 99 -17.20 3.04 12.04
N ILE A 100 -16.68 4.00 11.29
CA ILE A 100 -17.25 5.35 11.16
C ILE A 100 -18.57 5.29 10.38
N GLU A 101 -18.61 4.55 9.27
CA GLU A 101 -19.82 4.40 8.45
C GLU A 101 -20.99 3.80 9.24
N ARG A 102 -20.72 2.87 10.17
CA ARG A 102 -21.72 2.27 11.07
C ARG A 102 -22.16 3.19 12.21
N GLY A 103 -21.53 4.35 12.36
CA GLY A 103 -21.80 5.27 13.46
C GLY A 103 -21.21 4.84 14.80
N GLU A 104 -20.24 3.91 14.79
CA GLU A 104 -19.66 3.30 16.00
C GLU A 104 -18.36 3.99 16.46
N ALA A 105 -17.89 4.97 15.68
CA ALA A 105 -16.81 5.91 15.99
C ALA A 105 -17.07 7.23 15.26
N ASP A 106 -16.68 8.35 15.87
CA ASP A 106 -16.57 9.67 15.26
C ASP A 106 -15.13 9.92 14.77
N ALA A 107 -14.13 9.44 15.51
CA ALA A 107 -12.73 9.40 15.09
C ALA A 107 -12.10 8.02 15.30
N ALA A 108 -11.38 7.53 14.28
CA ALA A 108 -10.64 6.28 14.34
C ALA A 108 -9.18 6.49 13.94
N LEU A 109 -8.26 6.07 14.82
CA LEU A 109 -6.84 6.02 14.55
C LEU A 109 -6.49 4.67 13.93
N VAL A 110 -5.94 4.67 12.72
CA VAL A 110 -5.50 3.45 12.02
C VAL A 110 -3.99 3.51 11.87
N VAL A 111 -3.30 2.52 12.41
CA VAL A 111 -1.82 2.49 12.44
C VAL A 111 -1.35 1.18 11.86
N GLY A 112 -0.40 1.23 10.94
CA GLY A 112 0.25 0.06 10.37
C GLY A 112 1.73 0.15 10.62
N ALA A 113 2.35 -0.92 11.10
CA ALA A 113 3.78 -0.95 11.34
C ALA A 113 4.36 -2.35 11.11
N GLU A 114 5.60 -2.40 10.64
CA GLU A 114 6.38 -3.62 10.55
C GLU A 114 7.84 -3.36 10.92
N LYS A 115 8.47 -4.35 11.56
CA LYS A 115 9.90 -4.35 11.87
C LYS A 115 10.54 -5.62 11.34
N MET A 116 10.82 -5.64 10.03
CA MET A 116 11.38 -6.81 9.37
C MET A 116 12.84 -7.05 9.77
N SER A 117 13.56 -6.02 10.21
CA SER A 117 14.95 -6.13 10.69
C SER A 117 15.09 -6.92 11.99
N ALA A 118 13.98 -7.27 12.66
CA ALA A 118 13.97 -8.18 13.80
C ALA A 118 14.45 -9.60 13.44
N GLY A 119 14.37 -9.99 12.16
CA GLY A 119 14.86 -11.27 11.65
C GLY A 119 15.99 -11.11 10.62
N ASP A 120 16.84 -12.14 10.50
CA ASP A 120 17.76 -12.24 9.35
C ASP A 120 16.99 -12.51 8.04
N THR A 121 17.63 -12.27 6.89
CA THR A 121 17.00 -12.44 5.56
C THR A 121 16.33 -13.81 5.40
N ARG A 122 16.94 -14.87 5.94
CA ARG A 122 16.40 -16.23 5.83
C ARG A 122 15.15 -16.39 6.67
N SER A 123 15.15 -15.88 7.89
CA SER A 123 14.03 -15.93 8.83
C SER A 123 12.84 -15.13 8.31
N VAL A 124 13.10 -13.94 7.78
CA VAL A 124 12.07 -13.11 7.15
C VAL A 124 11.51 -13.78 5.89
N THR A 125 12.37 -14.31 5.01
CA THR A 125 11.94 -15.05 3.81
C THR A 125 11.10 -16.27 4.18
N GLU A 126 11.48 -17.01 5.23
CA GLU A 126 10.76 -18.17 5.73
C GLU A 126 9.39 -17.78 6.30
N ALA A 127 9.31 -16.72 7.11
CA ALA A 127 8.05 -16.20 7.65
C ALA A 127 7.10 -15.77 6.52
N ILE A 128 7.61 -15.06 5.51
CA ILE A 128 6.83 -14.63 4.35
C ILE A 128 6.43 -15.81 3.47
N SER A 129 7.30 -16.80 3.27
CA SER A 129 6.99 -17.95 2.42
C SER A 129 5.87 -18.82 3.01
N ARG A 130 5.62 -18.76 4.33
CA ARG A 130 4.50 -19.46 4.96
C ARG A 130 3.13 -18.87 4.64
N LEU A 131 3.08 -17.69 4.02
CA LEU A 131 1.85 -17.04 3.58
C LEU A 131 1.24 -17.73 2.34
N VAL A 132 2.06 -18.41 1.54
CA VAL A 132 1.59 -19.15 0.36
C VAL A 132 0.84 -20.42 0.77
N HIS A 133 0.06 -20.99 -0.15
CA HIS A 133 -0.69 -22.20 0.14
C HIS A 133 0.26 -23.35 0.54
N ARG A 134 -0.08 -24.10 1.61
CA ARG A 134 0.79 -25.15 2.20
C ARG A 134 1.35 -26.17 1.20
N ARG A 135 0.56 -26.55 0.19
CA ARG A 135 0.99 -27.46 -0.89
C ARG A 135 2.09 -26.86 -1.76
N GLU A 136 2.00 -25.57 -2.08
CA GLU A 136 2.96 -24.85 -2.90
C GLU A 136 4.23 -24.58 -2.09
N TYR A 137 4.08 -24.17 -0.83
CA TYR A 137 5.19 -24.07 0.12
C TYR A 137 5.97 -25.39 0.23
N ALA A 138 5.27 -26.53 0.31
CA ALA A 138 5.90 -27.85 0.37
C ALA A 138 6.69 -28.23 -0.91
N GLN A 139 6.46 -27.54 -2.04
CA GLN A 139 7.26 -27.67 -3.26
C GLN A 139 8.47 -26.71 -3.30
N GLY A 140 8.69 -25.93 -2.23
CA GLY A 140 9.77 -24.94 -2.17
C GLY A 140 9.42 -23.59 -2.80
N ILE A 141 8.14 -23.32 -3.03
CA ILE A 141 7.69 -22.05 -3.59
C ILE A 141 7.79 -20.93 -2.55
N THR A 142 8.45 -19.85 -2.95
CA THR A 142 8.54 -18.56 -2.25
C THR A 142 7.80 -17.48 -3.03
N LEU A 143 7.48 -16.33 -2.41
CA LEU A 143 6.87 -15.21 -3.13
C LEU A 143 7.71 -14.72 -4.33
N PRO A 144 9.05 -14.53 -4.22
CA PRO A 144 9.87 -14.21 -5.39
C PRO A 144 9.79 -15.27 -6.49
N SER A 145 9.68 -16.55 -6.14
CA SER A 145 9.52 -17.60 -7.16
C SER A 145 8.19 -17.52 -7.89
N PHE A 146 7.09 -17.15 -7.21
CA PHE A 146 5.83 -16.86 -7.89
C PHE A 146 5.94 -15.64 -8.80
N GLY A 147 6.59 -14.57 -8.34
CA GLY A 147 6.90 -13.41 -9.16
C GLY A 147 7.68 -13.80 -10.43
N GLY A 148 8.68 -14.67 -10.30
CA GLY A 148 9.44 -15.22 -11.43
C GLY A 148 8.59 -16.03 -12.41
N LEU A 149 7.75 -16.93 -11.90
CA LEU A 149 6.84 -17.71 -12.73
C LEU A 149 5.82 -16.83 -13.47
N ALA A 150 5.23 -15.86 -12.78
CA ALA A 150 4.30 -14.92 -13.38
C ALA A 150 4.98 -14.02 -14.41
N ALA A 151 6.16 -13.47 -14.11
CA ALA A 151 6.94 -12.69 -15.05
C ALA A 151 7.31 -13.49 -16.30
N GLY A 152 7.80 -14.73 -16.14
CA GLY A 152 8.11 -15.59 -17.28
C GLY A 152 6.88 -15.86 -18.16
N ALA A 153 5.74 -16.17 -17.54
CA ALA A 153 4.49 -16.42 -18.26
C ALA A 153 3.94 -15.16 -18.94
N TYR A 154 4.04 -13.99 -18.30
CA TYR A 154 3.56 -12.72 -18.86
C TYR A 154 4.41 -12.30 -20.07
N LEU A 155 5.74 -12.30 -19.94
CA LEU A 155 6.65 -11.94 -21.04
C LEU A 155 6.48 -12.88 -22.25
N ASP A 156 6.36 -14.19 -22.01
CA ASP A 156 6.17 -15.18 -23.08
C ASP A 156 4.79 -15.04 -23.76
N ARG A 157 3.73 -14.84 -22.98
CA ARG A 157 2.36 -14.78 -23.51
C ARG A 157 2.08 -13.52 -24.33
N HIS A 158 2.66 -12.40 -23.93
CA HIS A 158 2.38 -11.08 -24.51
C HIS A 158 3.52 -10.56 -25.39
N ASP A 159 4.54 -11.39 -25.65
CA ASP A 159 5.76 -11.01 -26.37
C ASP A 159 6.42 -9.74 -25.78
N ALA A 160 6.21 -9.48 -24.48
CA ALA A 160 6.69 -8.29 -23.82
C ALA A 160 8.20 -8.38 -23.58
N PRO A 161 8.96 -7.29 -23.80
CA PRO A 161 10.40 -7.27 -23.60
C PRO A 161 10.74 -7.27 -22.11
N ARG A 162 11.90 -7.82 -21.74
CA ARG A 162 12.37 -7.83 -20.33
C ARG A 162 12.58 -6.40 -19.79
N GLU A 163 12.86 -5.48 -20.71
CA GLU A 163 12.96 -4.04 -20.55
C GLU A 163 11.71 -3.44 -19.90
N ALA A 164 10.51 -4.00 -20.15
CA ALA A 164 9.29 -3.50 -19.53
C ALA A 164 9.32 -3.62 -18.00
N LEU A 165 9.77 -4.77 -17.47
CA LEU A 165 9.92 -4.96 -16.03
C LEU A 165 11.00 -4.05 -15.44
N ALA A 166 12.08 -3.82 -16.18
CA ALA A 166 13.15 -2.92 -15.78
C ALA A 166 12.71 -1.44 -15.78
N ALA A 167 11.84 -1.04 -16.72
CA ALA A 167 11.27 0.29 -16.79
C ALA A 167 10.38 0.61 -15.57
N VAL A 168 9.57 -0.35 -15.10
CA VAL A 168 8.83 -0.22 -13.83
C VAL A 168 9.78 0.09 -12.67
N ALA A 169 10.88 -0.66 -12.55
CA ALA A 169 11.86 -0.44 -11.49
C ALA A 169 12.53 0.94 -11.60
N ALA A 170 12.98 1.32 -12.80
CA ALA A 170 13.62 2.62 -13.05
C ALA A 170 12.68 3.79 -12.70
N LYS A 171 11.41 3.72 -13.14
CA LYS A 171 10.36 4.69 -12.78
C LYS A 171 10.20 4.82 -11.28
N ASN A 172 9.99 3.71 -10.58
CA ASN A 172 9.73 3.74 -9.13
C ASN A 172 10.96 4.23 -8.35
N HIS A 173 12.17 3.91 -8.80
CA HIS A 173 13.40 4.49 -8.25
C HIS A 173 13.54 5.99 -8.50
N ALA A 174 13.16 6.49 -9.68
CA ALA A 174 13.15 7.92 -9.99
C ALA A 174 12.16 8.67 -9.08
N ASN A 175 10.94 8.15 -8.92
CA ASN A 175 9.90 8.69 -8.04
C ASN A 175 10.32 8.74 -6.56
N ALA A 176 11.23 7.85 -6.13
CA ALA A 176 11.70 7.78 -4.75
C ALA A 176 12.86 8.73 -4.40
N VAL A 177 13.58 9.31 -5.37
CA VAL A 177 14.80 10.11 -5.13
C VAL A 177 14.55 11.24 -4.14
N ASP A 178 13.51 12.04 -4.42
CA ASP A 178 13.15 13.20 -3.63
C ASP A 178 12.14 12.87 -2.52
N ASN A 179 11.80 11.60 -2.34
CA ASN A 179 10.90 11.16 -1.28
C ASN A 179 11.68 11.00 0.05
N PRO A 180 11.50 11.88 1.06
CA PRO A 180 12.28 11.84 2.28
C PRO A 180 12.01 10.62 3.16
N VAL A 181 10.91 9.92 2.91
CA VAL A 181 10.50 8.71 3.66
C VAL A 181 10.77 7.41 2.90
N ALA A 182 11.33 7.48 1.69
CA ALA A 182 11.71 6.29 0.92
C ALA A 182 13.02 5.67 1.43
N GLN A 183 13.07 4.34 1.44
CA GLN A 183 14.26 3.56 1.78
C GLN A 183 15.37 3.71 0.74
N PHE A 184 15.02 3.69 -0.55
CA PHE A 184 15.97 3.85 -1.65
C PHE A 184 15.79 5.19 -2.35
N ARG A 185 16.56 6.18 -1.90
CA ARG A 185 16.59 7.53 -2.49
C ARG A 185 17.66 7.65 -3.56
N LYS A 186 17.63 6.72 -4.53
CA LYS A 186 18.61 6.62 -5.61
C LYS A 186 17.90 6.20 -6.90
N SER A 187 18.14 6.97 -7.97
CA SER A 187 17.73 6.60 -9.33
C SER A 187 18.58 5.44 -9.87
N ILE A 188 17.96 4.64 -10.72
CA ILE A 188 18.62 3.60 -11.52
C ILE A 188 18.15 3.75 -12.96
N ASP A 189 19.00 3.38 -13.90
CA ASP A 189 18.60 3.28 -15.31
C ASP A 189 18.08 1.87 -15.62
N VAL A 190 17.45 1.67 -16.79
CA VAL A 190 16.92 0.37 -17.22
C VAL A 190 18.03 -0.69 -17.25
N GLU A 191 19.23 -0.31 -17.70
CA GLU A 191 20.41 -1.16 -17.76
C GLU A 191 20.86 -1.65 -16.38
N ASP A 192 20.79 -0.81 -15.35
CA ASP A 192 21.09 -1.20 -13.96
C ASP A 192 20.17 -2.33 -13.50
N ALA A 193 18.87 -2.23 -13.84
CA ALA A 193 17.89 -3.26 -13.52
C ALA A 193 18.15 -4.56 -14.29
N LEU A 194 18.47 -4.47 -15.59
CA LEU A 194 18.78 -5.61 -16.45
C LEU A 194 20.07 -6.35 -16.06
N ASP A 195 21.09 -5.64 -15.56
CA ASP A 195 22.37 -6.22 -15.17
C ASP A 195 22.41 -6.71 -13.71
N SER A 196 21.40 -6.35 -12.92
CA SER A 196 21.35 -6.70 -11.49
C SER A 196 21.24 -8.22 -11.22
N PRO A 197 21.65 -8.72 -10.05
CA PRO A 197 21.66 -10.16 -9.76
C PRO A 197 20.28 -10.81 -9.93
N VAL A 198 20.26 -12.01 -10.52
CA VAL A 198 19.03 -12.83 -10.63
C VAL A 198 18.59 -13.30 -9.25
N VAL A 199 17.31 -13.13 -8.92
CA VAL A 199 16.70 -13.61 -7.69
C VAL A 199 15.85 -14.85 -7.97
N ALA A 200 14.92 -14.74 -8.92
CA ALA A 200 14.04 -15.81 -9.37
C ALA A 200 13.70 -15.57 -10.84
N ALA A 201 14.43 -16.23 -11.75
CA ALA A 201 14.38 -15.92 -13.18
C ALA A 201 12.92 -15.83 -13.70
N PRO A 202 12.58 -14.78 -14.48
CA PRO A 202 13.44 -13.72 -15.01
C PRO A 202 13.63 -12.51 -14.07
N LEU A 203 13.09 -12.56 -12.85
CA LEU A 203 13.24 -11.49 -11.87
C LEU A 203 14.68 -11.41 -11.35
N ARG A 204 15.14 -10.17 -11.26
CA ARG A 204 16.42 -9.73 -10.73
C ARG A 204 16.19 -8.85 -9.50
N LEU A 205 17.27 -8.39 -8.89
CA LEU A 205 17.24 -7.68 -7.61
C LEU A 205 16.29 -6.49 -7.62
N TYR A 206 16.34 -5.66 -8.66
CA TYR A 206 15.50 -4.46 -8.77
C TYR A 206 14.03 -4.75 -9.10
N ASP A 207 13.68 -5.98 -9.44
CA ASP A 207 12.28 -6.36 -9.59
C ASP A 207 11.61 -6.68 -8.26
N CYS A 208 12.38 -6.95 -7.20
CA CYS A 208 11.90 -7.39 -5.89
C CYS A 208 11.85 -6.22 -4.91
N CYS A 209 10.80 -6.16 -4.09
CA CYS A 209 10.73 -5.12 -3.05
C CYS A 209 11.73 -5.46 -1.93
N PRO A 210 12.25 -4.47 -1.20
CA PRO A 210 13.14 -4.72 -0.07
C PRO A 210 12.38 -5.26 1.13
N MET A 211 13.14 -5.74 2.12
CA MET A 211 12.67 -5.85 3.49
C MET A 211 12.81 -4.48 4.16
N SER A 212 11.78 -4.05 4.87
CA SER A 212 11.69 -2.70 5.41
C SER A 212 11.13 -2.69 6.82
N ASP A 213 11.73 -1.89 7.67
CA ASP A 213 11.13 -1.36 8.88
C ASP A 213 10.36 -0.08 8.54
N GLY A 214 9.23 0.15 9.18
CA GLY A 214 8.52 1.41 9.07
C GLY A 214 7.08 1.36 9.58
N ALA A 215 6.49 2.54 9.70
CA ALA A 215 5.09 2.70 10.09
C ALA A 215 4.42 3.83 9.30
N ALA A 216 3.12 3.68 9.11
CA ALA A 216 2.22 4.70 8.55
C ALA A 216 0.91 4.67 9.33
N ALA A 217 0.29 5.83 9.50
CA ALA A 217 -0.95 5.99 10.22
C ALA A 217 -1.84 7.02 9.54
N VAL A 218 -3.15 6.86 9.75
CA VAL A 218 -4.16 7.84 9.36
C VAL A 218 -5.16 8.03 10.49
N VAL A 219 -5.69 9.24 10.59
CA VAL A 219 -6.86 9.55 11.41
C VAL A 219 -8.05 9.66 10.47
N LEU A 220 -9.04 8.79 10.66
CA LEU A 220 -10.30 8.84 9.96
C LEU A 220 -11.31 9.59 10.81
N THR A 221 -12.07 10.50 10.20
CA THR A 221 -13.10 11.27 10.88
C THR A 221 -14.43 11.18 10.15
N ARG A 222 -15.50 11.27 10.91
CA ARG A 222 -16.84 11.50 10.36
C ARG A 222 -16.93 12.93 9.82
N ALA A 223 -17.44 13.08 8.60
CA ALA A 223 -17.91 14.36 8.12
C ALA A 223 -19.16 14.79 8.92
N GLY A 224 -19.03 15.75 9.81
CA GLY A 224 -20.17 16.52 10.32
C GLY A 224 -20.61 17.59 9.32
N ASP A 225 -21.87 18.03 9.39
CA ASP A 225 -22.44 19.07 8.50
C ASP A 225 -21.73 20.44 8.57
N ALA A 226 -20.81 20.65 9.52
CA ALA A 226 -20.07 21.90 9.70
C ALA A 226 -18.63 21.80 10.28
N ASP A 227 -18.15 20.60 10.68
CA ASP A 227 -16.95 20.50 11.57
C ASP A 227 -15.70 19.86 10.96
N ALA A 228 -15.78 19.06 9.89
CA ALA A 228 -14.59 18.44 9.33
C ALA A 228 -13.66 19.45 8.61
N ASP A 229 -14.25 20.48 7.97
CA ASP A 229 -13.50 21.60 7.40
C ASP A 229 -12.96 22.53 8.50
N ALA A 230 -13.58 22.55 9.68
CA ALA A 230 -13.13 23.36 10.83
C ALA A 230 -11.93 22.72 11.54
N ALA A 231 -11.85 21.38 11.61
CA ALA A 231 -10.72 20.66 12.19
C ALA A 231 -9.42 20.85 11.40
N THR A 232 -9.48 20.90 10.06
CA THR A 232 -8.29 21.16 9.22
C THR A 232 -8.06 22.64 8.91
N ALA A 233 -9.01 23.54 9.23
CA ALA A 233 -8.83 24.98 9.05
C ALA A 233 -7.63 25.52 9.86
N ASP A 234 -7.35 24.92 11.01
CA ASP A 234 -6.23 25.31 11.88
C ASP A 234 -4.88 24.74 11.42
N THR A 235 -4.88 23.74 10.53
CA THR A 235 -3.66 23.10 10.00
C THR A 235 -3.16 23.73 8.70
N GLY A 236 -4.00 24.52 8.02
CA GLY A 236 -3.64 25.25 6.79
C GLY A 236 -3.63 24.40 5.53
N HIS A 237 -4.06 23.14 5.62
CA HIS A 237 -4.26 22.25 4.46
C HIS A 237 -5.61 22.50 3.78
N PRO A 238 -5.76 22.18 2.48
CA PRO A 238 -7.07 22.07 1.87
C PRO A 238 -7.93 20.99 2.57
N PRO A 239 -9.25 20.92 2.26
CA PRO A 239 -10.16 19.97 2.89
C PRO A 239 -9.62 18.53 2.90
N ALA A 240 -9.89 17.82 4.00
CA ALA A 240 -9.49 16.43 4.13
C ALA A 240 -10.13 15.55 3.05
N PRO A 241 -9.34 14.77 2.28
CA PRO A 241 -9.88 13.90 1.23
C PRO A 241 -10.94 12.95 1.76
N ARG A 242 -12.02 12.81 0.99
CA ARG A 242 -13.11 11.88 1.25
C ARG A 242 -12.76 10.47 0.79
N VAL A 243 -13.14 9.47 1.59
CA VAL A 243 -13.13 8.06 1.18
C VAL A 243 -14.36 7.81 0.30
N ALA A 244 -14.18 7.82 -1.01
CA ALA A 244 -15.27 7.57 -1.97
C ALA A 244 -15.66 6.09 -2.03
N GLY A 245 -14.71 5.20 -1.74
CA GLY A 245 -14.99 3.78 -1.61
C GLY A 245 -13.82 3.02 -1.04
N VAL A 246 -14.12 1.96 -0.29
CA VAL A 246 -13.18 0.89 0.04
C VAL A 246 -13.90 -0.44 -0.19
N ALA A 247 -13.20 -1.38 -0.82
CA ALA A 247 -13.71 -2.71 -1.06
C ALA A 247 -12.59 -3.74 -0.97
N SER A 248 -12.95 -4.96 -0.59
CA SER A 248 -12.03 -6.10 -0.60
C SER A 248 -12.64 -7.30 -1.28
N ALA A 249 -11.78 -8.20 -1.74
CA ALA A 249 -12.19 -9.48 -2.29
C ALA A 249 -11.11 -10.53 -2.05
N THR A 250 -11.54 -11.77 -1.81
CA THR A 250 -10.65 -12.93 -1.78
C THR A 250 -10.60 -13.59 -3.15
N GLY A 251 -9.45 -14.14 -3.49
CA GLY A 251 -9.22 -14.93 -4.70
C GLY A 251 -8.78 -16.35 -4.35
N THR A 252 -8.50 -17.15 -5.38
CA THR A 252 -7.98 -18.51 -5.21
C THR A 252 -6.60 -18.46 -4.53
N HIS A 253 -6.49 -19.13 -3.37
CA HIS A 253 -5.28 -19.11 -2.54
C HIS A 253 -4.09 -19.80 -3.22
N ALA A 254 -4.29 -21.00 -3.76
CA ALA A 254 -3.25 -21.69 -4.52
C ALA A 254 -3.23 -21.16 -5.96
N VAL A 255 -2.09 -20.59 -6.40
CA VAL A 255 -1.92 -20.10 -7.76
C VAL A 255 -2.09 -21.22 -8.77
N ALA A 256 -1.62 -22.43 -8.44
CA ALA A 256 -1.75 -23.61 -9.30
C ALA A 256 -3.21 -24.06 -9.53
N GLU A 257 -4.18 -23.56 -8.76
CA GLU A 257 -5.61 -23.88 -8.91
C GLU A 257 -6.37 -22.79 -9.68
N ARG A 258 -5.71 -21.71 -10.08
CA ARG A 258 -6.32 -20.66 -10.91
C ARG A 258 -6.56 -21.18 -12.33
N PRO A 259 -7.68 -20.81 -12.97
CA PRO A 259 -7.90 -21.11 -14.38
C PRO A 259 -6.78 -20.56 -15.27
N ASP A 260 -6.27 -19.38 -14.92
CA ASP A 260 -5.09 -18.78 -15.51
C ASP A 260 -4.18 -18.29 -14.37
N PRO A 261 -2.91 -18.71 -14.31
CA PRO A 261 -1.97 -18.28 -13.27
C PRO A 261 -1.68 -16.77 -13.27
N LEU A 262 -1.90 -16.07 -14.39
CA LEU A 262 -1.76 -14.61 -14.45
C LEU A 262 -3.03 -13.87 -14.01
N SER A 263 -4.18 -14.55 -13.96
CA SER A 263 -5.41 -13.94 -13.48
C SER A 263 -5.40 -13.77 -11.96
N ILE A 264 -5.72 -12.57 -11.49
CA ILE A 264 -5.83 -12.26 -10.06
C ILE A 264 -7.25 -11.79 -9.74
N ASP A 265 -8.18 -12.75 -9.60
CA ASP A 265 -9.60 -12.47 -9.37
C ASP A 265 -9.86 -11.57 -8.15
N SER A 266 -9.00 -11.61 -7.12
CA SER A 266 -9.13 -10.71 -5.97
C SER A 266 -8.93 -9.24 -6.35
N VAL A 267 -7.97 -8.96 -7.25
CA VAL A 267 -7.69 -7.61 -7.77
C VAL A 267 -8.89 -7.13 -8.57
N ARG A 268 -9.30 -7.91 -9.58
CA ARG A 268 -10.45 -7.59 -10.44
C ARG A 268 -11.72 -7.33 -9.63
N THR A 269 -12.07 -8.28 -8.75
CA THR A 269 -13.31 -8.20 -7.96
C THR A 269 -13.28 -7.05 -6.95
N ALA A 270 -12.13 -6.76 -6.31
CA ALA A 270 -12.02 -5.62 -5.41
C ALA A 270 -12.07 -4.29 -6.16
N GLY A 271 -11.44 -4.22 -7.34
CA GLY A 271 -11.49 -3.09 -8.27
C GLY A 271 -12.92 -2.76 -8.71
N GLU A 272 -13.61 -3.74 -9.31
CA GLU A 272 -15.03 -3.61 -9.72
C GLU A 272 -15.90 -3.08 -8.59
N ARG A 273 -15.78 -3.67 -7.38
CA ARG A 273 -16.55 -3.24 -6.21
C ARG A 273 -16.24 -1.83 -5.76
N VAL A 274 -14.97 -1.40 -5.79
CA VAL A 274 -14.61 -0.05 -5.31
C VAL A 274 -15.01 1.01 -6.33
N PHE A 275 -14.87 0.72 -7.63
CA PHE A 275 -15.33 1.62 -8.70
C PHE A 275 -16.84 1.79 -8.69
N ASP A 276 -17.59 0.68 -8.53
CA ASP A 276 -19.05 0.71 -8.35
C ASP A 276 -19.45 1.51 -7.11
N ARG A 277 -18.75 1.31 -5.98
CA ARG A 277 -19.03 2.01 -4.71
C ARG A 277 -18.74 3.51 -4.81
N ALA A 278 -17.66 3.89 -5.48
CA ALA A 278 -17.27 5.28 -5.69
C ALA A 278 -18.07 5.97 -6.81
N GLY A 279 -18.76 5.18 -7.66
CA GLY A 279 -19.50 5.67 -8.82
C GLY A 279 -18.60 6.26 -9.89
N ILE A 280 -17.45 5.62 -10.15
CA ILE A 280 -16.44 6.06 -11.12
C ILE A 280 -16.01 4.92 -12.04
N ARG A 281 -15.24 5.25 -13.07
CA ARG A 281 -14.54 4.34 -13.96
C ARG A 281 -13.02 4.41 -13.73
N PRO A 282 -12.24 3.43 -14.21
CA PRO A 282 -10.78 3.51 -14.21
C PRO A 282 -10.26 4.81 -14.87
N ASP A 283 -10.87 5.24 -15.97
CA ASP A 283 -10.52 6.47 -16.72
C ASP A 283 -10.71 7.77 -15.91
N ASP A 284 -11.42 7.72 -14.78
CA ASP A 284 -11.65 8.88 -13.91
C ASP A 284 -10.56 9.03 -12.82
N VAL A 285 -9.54 8.16 -12.80
CA VAL A 285 -8.46 8.16 -11.80
C VAL A 285 -7.28 9.01 -12.31
N ASP A 286 -6.87 9.99 -11.51
CA ASP A 286 -5.77 10.90 -11.87
C ASP A 286 -4.41 10.42 -11.34
N VAL A 287 -4.40 9.56 -10.31
CA VAL A 287 -3.17 9.04 -9.70
C VAL A 287 -3.43 7.70 -9.01
N ALA A 288 -2.52 6.74 -9.20
CA ALA A 288 -2.67 5.40 -8.66
C ALA A 288 -1.46 4.96 -7.80
N CYS A 289 -1.74 4.28 -6.69
CA CYS A 289 -0.77 3.49 -5.94
C CYS A 289 -1.05 2.00 -6.11
N ILE A 290 -0.19 1.31 -6.86
CA ILE A 290 -0.32 -0.10 -7.21
C ILE A 290 0.59 -0.96 -6.32
N HIS A 291 0.22 -2.21 -6.05
CA HIS A 291 0.97 -3.09 -5.17
C HIS A 291 2.12 -3.79 -5.91
N ASP A 292 3.13 -3.02 -6.29
CA ASP A 292 4.30 -3.48 -7.03
C ASP A 292 5.25 -4.34 -6.16
N ALA A 293 4.79 -5.36 -5.43
CA ALA A 293 5.68 -6.26 -4.68
C ALA A 293 6.68 -7.01 -5.58
N PHE A 294 6.33 -7.16 -6.86
CA PHE A 294 7.22 -7.49 -7.98
C PHE A 294 6.87 -6.61 -9.18
N THR A 295 7.85 -6.26 -10.04
CA THR A 295 7.60 -5.37 -11.21
C THR A 295 6.48 -5.89 -12.13
N VAL A 296 6.39 -7.21 -12.32
CA VAL A 296 5.30 -7.83 -13.10
C VAL A 296 3.92 -7.60 -12.47
N LEU A 297 3.82 -7.48 -11.14
CA LEU A 297 2.54 -7.25 -10.47
C LEU A 297 2.01 -5.84 -10.75
N GLU A 298 2.87 -4.84 -10.95
CA GLU A 298 2.38 -3.51 -11.39
C GLU A 298 1.64 -3.63 -12.72
N LEU A 299 2.19 -4.38 -13.68
CA LEU A 299 1.57 -4.60 -14.99
C LEU A 299 0.26 -5.39 -14.89
N ILE A 300 0.29 -6.55 -14.23
CA ILE A 300 -0.89 -7.43 -14.10
C ILE A 300 -2.02 -6.71 -13.34
N GLU A 301 -1.70 -5.98 -12.26
CA GLU A 301 -2.71 -5.26 -11.48
C GLU A 301 -3.36 -4.13 -12.29
N LEU A 302 -2.57 -3.38 -13.06
CA LEU A 302 -3.10 -2.33 -13.94
C LEU A 302 -4.11 -2.87 -14.96
N GLU A 303 -3.83 -4.05 -15.52
CA GLU A 303 -4.72 -4.74 -16.46
C GLU A 303 -5.96 -5.32 -15.79
N GLU A 304 -5.80 -5.97 -14.63
CA GLU A 304 -6.90 -6.55 -13.87
C GLU A 304 -7.88 -5.51 -13.31
N LEU A 305 -7.40 -4.29 -13.09
CA LEU A 305 -8.20 -3.15 -12.67
C LEU A 305 -8.86 -2.42 -13.85
N GLY A 306 -8.51 -2.77 -15.08
CA GLY A 306 -9.05 -2.16 -16.29
C GLY A 306 -8.54 -0.74 -16.56
N PHE A 307 -7.37 -0.37 -16.03
CA PHE A 307 -6.68 0.87 -16.43
C PHE A 307 -6.08 0.74 -17.84
N TYR A 308 -5.65 -0.46 -18.19
CA TYR A 308 -5.17 -0.82 -19.52
C TYR A 308 -5.80 -2.14 -19.95
N ASP A 309 -5.84 -2.38 -21.26
CA ASP A 309 -6.31 -3.65 -21.80
C ASP A 309 -5.36 -4.80 -21.38
N ALA A 310 -5.92 -6.01 -21.27
CA ALA A 310 -5.14 -7.19 -20.87
C ALA A 310 -3.95 -7.43 -21.81
N GLY A 311 -2.75 -7.53 -21.22
CA GLY A 311 -1.49 -7.71 -21.93
C GLY A 311 -0.86 -6.45 -22.54
N THR A 312 -1.36 -5.24 -22.25
CA THR A 312 -0.84 -3.99 -22.85
C THR A 312 -0.27 -3.00 -21.83
N ALA A 313 -0.32 -3.27 -20.52
CA ALA A 313 0.22 -2.32 -19.53
C ALA A 313 1.75 -2.14 -19.64
N TRP A 314 2.45 -3.14 -20.20
CA TRP A 314 3.87 -3.02 -20.48
C TRP A 314 4.18 -1.98 -21.56
N GLU A 315 3.31 -1.82 -22.56
CA GLU A 315 3.46 -0.81 -23.63
C GLU A 315 3.32 0.58 -23.02
N ALA A 316 2.23 0.81 -22.27
CA ALA A 316 1.98 2.06 -21.55
C ALA A 316 3.13 2.45 -20.62
N THR A 317 3.75 1.47 -19.97
CA THR A 317 4.93 1.73 -19.12
C THR A 317 6.14 2.18 -19.92
N LEU A 318 6.38 1.59 -21.09
CA LEU A 318 7.50 1.98 -21.96
C LEU A 318 7.26 3.30 -22.69
N ASP A 319 6.00 3.61 -23.01
CA ASP A 319 5.59 4.85 -23.67
C ASP A 319 5.58 6.05 -22.71
N GLY A 320 5.65 5.79 -21.40
CA GLY A 320 5.75 6.80 -20.35
C GLY A 320 4.41 7.18 -19.72
N ASP A 321 3.31 6.54 -20.10
CA ASP A 321 1.96 6.81 -19.60
C ASP A 321 1.87 6.65 -18.08
N THR A 322 2.67 5.76 -17.50
CA THR A 322 2.69 5.51 -16.05
C THR A 322 3.67 6.38 -15.26
N ALA A 323 4.45 7.24 -15.95
CA ALA A 323 5.41 8.16 -15.32
C ALA A 323 4.70 9.27 -14.52
N LEU A 324 5.45 10.04 -13.72
CA LEU A 324 4.89 11.09 -12.86
C LEU A 324 4.09 12.15 -13.65
N ASP A 325 4.52 12.43 -14.88
CA ASP A 325 3.92 13.37 -15.83
C ASP A 325 3.17 12.67 -16.98
N GLY A 326 2.93 11.37 -16.86
CA GLY A 326 2.17 10.57 -17.82
C GLY A 326 0.65 10.70 -17.64
N ASP A 327 -0.10 9.99 -18.47
CA ASP A 327 -1.57 10.02 -18.47
C ASP A 327 -2.18 9.41 -17.20
N LEU A 328 -1.56 8.36 -16.65
CA LEU A 328 -1.94 7.78 -15.35
C LEU A 328 -0.67 7.61 -14.49
N PRO A 329 -0.28 8.62 -13.71
CA PRO A 329 0.86 8.52 -12.80
C PRO A 329 0.71 7.37 -11.79
N VAL A 330 1.59 6.37 -11.90
CA VAL A 330 1.61 5.19 -11.03
C VAL A 330 2.76 5.28 -10.05
N ASN A 331 2.44 5.08 -8.77
CA ASN A 331 3.39 4.99 -7.68
C ASN A 331 4.32 6.22 -7.58
N PRO A 332 3.77 7.46 -7.53
CA PRO A 332 4.57 8.70 -7.49
C PRO A 332 5.44 8.84 -6.23
N GLY A 333 5.15 8.06 -5.17
CA GLY A 333 5.99 7.95 -3.98
C GLY A 333 7.15 6.95 -4.10
N GLY A 334 7.29 6.26 -5.25
CA GLY A 334 8.34 5.27 -5.51
C GLY A 334 7.95 3.81 -5.29
N GLY A 335 6.65 3.53 -5.13
CA GLY A 335 6.11 2.17 -4.99
C GLY A 335 6.70 1.39 -3.82
N LEU A 336 6.36 0.12 -3.71
CA LEU A 336 6.96 -0.82 -2.78
C LEU A 336 8.44 -1.07 -3.15
N LYS A 337 8.80 -0.97 -4.45
CA LYS A 337 10.19 -1.13 -4.93
C LYS A 337 11.17 -0.22 -4.19
N ALA A 338 10.95 1.09 -4.28
CA ALA A 338 11.95 2.07 -3.89
C ALA A 338 11.58 2.79 -2.60
N ARG A 339 10.28 3.03 -2.34
CA ARG A 339 9.85 3.56 -1.04
C ARG A 339 10.11 2.58 0.09
N GLY A 340 9.87 1.29 -0.16
CA GLY A 340 9.98 0.21 0.83
C GLY A 340 8.66 -0.50 1.05
N HIS A 341 8.74 -1.70 1.64
CA HIS A 341 7.59 -2.60 1.81
C HIS A 341 7.47 -3.17 3.24
N PRO A 342 7.27 -2.33 4.27
CA PRO A 342 6.84 -2.81 5.58
C PRO A 342 5.39 -3.31 5.46
N LEU A 343 5.18 -4.63 5.58
CA LEU A 343 3.90 -5.30 5.26
C LEU A 343 2.71 -4.65 5.98
N GLY A 344 2.80 -4.47 7.31
CA GLY A 344 1.75 -3.85 8.12
C GLY A 344 1.43 -2.40 7.73
N ALA A 345 2.41 -1.64 7.22
CA ALA A 345 2.26 -0.22 6.91
C ALA A 345 2.00 0.08 5.43
N THR A 346 2.23 -0.87 4.52
CA THR A 346 2.21 -0.63 3.07
C THR A 346 0.90 -0.04 2.58
N GLY A 347 -0.24 -0.65 2.90
CA GLY A 347 -1.54 -0.13 2.47
C GLY A 347 -1.82 1.28 2.97
N LEU A 348 -1.43 1.59 4.22
CA LEU A 348 -1.57 2.95 4.75
C LEU A 348 -0.60 3.92 4.10
N SER A 349 0.64 3.51 3.81
CA SER A 349 1.59 4.38 3.11
C SER A 349 1.13 4.75 1.70
N GLN A 350 0.37 3.88 1.02
CA GLN A 350 -0.31 4.23 -0.23
C GLN A 350 -1.36 5.32 0.03
N ILE A 351 -2.22 5.17 1.04
CA ILE A 351 -3.19 6.20 1.44
C ILE A 351 -2.51 7.53 1.79
N VAL A 352 -1.44 7.51 2.58
CA VAL A 352 -0.68 8.72 2.96
C VAL A 352 -0.16 9.45 1.72
N GLU A 353 0.45 8.73 0.76
CA GLU A 353 0.92 9.35 -0.48
C GLU A 353 -0.23 9.98 -1.27
N LEU A 354 -1.35 9.28 -1.43
CA LEU A 354 -2.50 9.80 -2.16
C LEU A 354 -3.13 11.02 -1.48
N VAL A 355 -3.17 11.05 -0.15
CA VAL A 355 -3.63 12.24 0.59
C VAL A 355 -2.70 13.43 0.34
N TRP A 356 -1.38 13.23 0.37
CA TRP A 356 -0.43 14.30 0.06
C TRP A 356 -0.54 14.80 -1.39
N GLN A 357 -0.86 13.91 -2.34
CA GLN A 357 -1.13 14.30 -3.74
C GLN A 357 -2.39 15.15 -3.82
N LEU A 358 -3.52 14.66 -3.29
CA LEU A 358 -4.82 15.36 -3.34
C LEU A 358 -4.82 16.70 -2.59
N ARG A 359 -4.13 16.78 -1.44
CA ARG A 359 -3.96 18.02 -0.69
C ARG A 359 -2.93 18.97 -1.32
N GLY A 360 -2.10 18.46 -2.23
CA GLY A 360 -1.01 19.24 -2.78
C GLY A 360 0.02 19.63 -1.70
N ASP A 361 0.37 18.69 -0.82
CA ASP A 361 1.38 18.89 0.24
C ASP A 361 2.81 18.63 -0.28
N LEU A 362 2.93 17.99 -1.44
CA LEU A 362 4.22 17.56 -2.00
C LEU A 362 4.92 18.68 -2.79
N PRO A 363 6.26 18.73 -2.79
CA PRO A 363 7.00 19.64 -3.66
C PRO A 363 6.68 19.38 -5.14
N ALA A 364 6.82 20.39 -5.99
CA ALA A 364 6.44 20.33 -7.41
C ALA A 364 7.01 19.10 -8.15
N GLY A 365 8.28 18.73 -7.91
CA GLY A 365 8.91 17.57 -8.54
C GLY A 365 8.41 16.19 -8.11
N ARG A 366 7.45 16.12 -7.18
CA ARG A 366 6.79 14.88 -6.72
C ARG A 366 5.27 14.90 -6.89
N ARG A 367 4.72 16.04 -7.29
CA ARG A 367 3.28 16.27 -7.32
C ARG A 367 2.73 15.88 -8.68
N VAL A 368 1.59 15.20 -8.68
CA VAL A 368 0.75 15.02 -9.87
C VAL A 368 -0.14 16.26 -10.01
N ASP A 369 -0.04 16.94 -11.14
CA ASP A 369 -0.76 18.19 -11.37
C ASP A 369 -2.26 17.95 -11.56
N GLY A 370 -3.08 18.58 -10.71
CA GLY A 370 -4.54 18.59 -10.85
C GLY A 370 -5.25 17.30 -10.43
N ALA A 371 -4.62 16.42 -9.66
CA ALA A 371 -5.27 15.20 -9.19
C ALA A 371 -6.45 15.48 -8.25
N GLU A 372 -7.64 14.95 -8.58
CA GLU A 372 -8.87 15.05 -7.78
C GLU A 372 -9.40 13.69 -7.34
N THR A 373 -9.09 12.62 -8.07
CA THR A 373 -9.48 11.23 -7.79
C THR A 373 -8.24 10.35 -7.74
N ALA A 374 -8.04 9.71 -6.59
CA ALA A 374 -6.88 8.86 -6.34
C ALA A 374 -7.29 7.43 -6.04
N PHE A 375 -6.51 6.46 -6.53
CA PHE A 375 -6.77 5.03 -6.36
C PHE A 375 -5.60 4.33 -5.67
N ALA A 376 -5.88 3.43 -4.74
CA ALA A 376 -4.89 2.51 -4.20
C ALA A 376 -5.38 1.07 -4.28
N ILE A 377 -4.47 0.14 -4.58
CA ILE A 377 -4.66 -1.29 -4.34
C ILE A 377 -3.54 -1.84 -3.46
N ASN A 378 -3.93 -2.67 -2.49
CA ASN A 378 -3.01 -3.41 -1.66
C ASN A 378 -3.35 -4.91 -1.73
N VAL A 379 -2.41 -5.71 -2.21
CA VAL A 379 -2.58 -7.15 -2.44
C VAL A 379 -1.98 -7.96 -1.29
N ALA A 380 -2.67 -9.03 -0.90
CA ALA A 380 -2.22 -10.01 0.08
C ALA A 380 -1.63 -11.23 -0.63
N GLY A 381 -0.47 -11.69 -0.14
CA GLY A 381 0.21 -12.87 -0.66
C GLY A 381 0.56 -12.70 -2.13
N PHE A 382 0.08 -13.62 -2.97
CA PHE A 382 0.20 -13.52 -4.43
C PHE A 382 -1.17 -13.32 -5.10
N GLY A 383 -2.05 -12.53 -4.48
CA GLY A 383 -3.39 -12.26 -5.00
C GLY A 383 -4.49 -13.18 -4.45
N ASN A 384 -4.36 -13.63 -3.19
CA ASN A 384 -5.42 -14.39 -2.52
C ASN A 384 -6.41 -13.49 -1.78
N ASN A 385 -6.06 -12.22 -1.55
CA ASN A 385 -6.95 -11.17 -1.07
C ASN A 385 -6.44 -9.82 -1.59
N SER A 386 -7.32 -8.89 -1.90
CA SER A 386 -6.96 -7.53 -2.30
C SER A 386 -7.91 -6.54 -1.65
N VAL A 387 -7.38 -5.36 -1.30
CA VAL A 387 -8.17 -4.22 -0.81
C VAL A 387 -7.91 -3.04 -1.75
N CYS A 388 -8.97 -2.47 -2.30
CA CYS A 388 -8.90 -1.28 -3.14
C CYS A 388 -9.59 -0.10 -2.43
N THR A 389 -9.03 1.09 -2.58
CA THR A 389 -9.54 2.34 -2.01
C THR A 389 -9.57 3.43 -3.08
N VAL A 390 -10.65 4.20 -3.11
CA VAL A 390 -10.75 5.45 -3.88
C VAL A 390 -10.88 6.62 -2.92
N LEU A 391 -10.01 7.61 -3.08
CA LEU A 391 -10.08 8.89 -2.38
C LEU A 391 -10.43 10.00 -3.37
N ARG A 392 -11.12 11.03 -2.87
CA ARG A 392 -11.43 12.24 -3.63
C ARG A 392 -11.10 13.49 -2.83
N ALA A 393 -10.62 14.52 -3.52
CA ALA A 393 -10.37 15.84 -2.93
C ALA A 393 -11.62 16.43 -2.23
#